data_AF-A0A916JI11-F1
#
_entry.id   AF-A0A916JI11-F1
#
_cell.length_a   1.000
_cell.length_b   1.000
_cell.length_c   1.000
_cell.angle_alpha   90.00
_cell.angle_beta   90.00
_cell.angle_gamma   90.00
#
_symmetry.space_group_name_H-M   'P 1'
#
loop_
_entity.id
_entity.type
_entity.pdbx_description
1 polymer ?
#
loop_
_entity_poly.entity_id
_entity_poly.type
_entity_poly.pdbx_seq_one_letter_code
_entity_poly.pdbx_strand_id
1 'polypeptide(L)'
;MLDALEDLQIDVKKHKAENPPKPEFFQYDLQDCTFDLLPKLNTPAKFIEAYMRREVFTRNGVEISVIGYNDLIKHKLALGRPKDLEDIENLKRIKPPGIS
;
A
#
# COMPACT_ATOMS: atom_id res chain seq x y z
N MET A 1 1.13 -13.18 -9.22
CA MET A 1 1.11 -12.66 -7.82
C MET A 1 1.08 -13.82 -6.85
N LEU A 2 0.03 -14.65 -6.82
CA LEU A 2 -0.07 -15.78 -5.89
C LEU A 2 1.11 -16.76 -6.02
N ASP A 3 1.59 -17.03 -7.24
CA ASP A 3 2.74 -17.93 -7.45
C ASP A 3 4.04 -17.36 -6.86
N ALA A 4 4.27 -16.04 -6.97
CA ALA A 4 5.42 -15.39 -6.34
C ALA A 4 5.35 -15.42 -4.81
N LEU A 5 4.14 -15.48 -4.23
CA LEU A 5 3.97 -15.66 -2.79
C LEU A 5 4.26 -17.11 -2.37
N GLU A 6 3.88 -18.09 -3.18
CA GLU A 6 4.26 -19.49 -2.97
C GLU A 6 5.77 -19.70 -3.03
N ASP A 7 6.47 -19.03 -3.95
CA ASP A 7 7.94 -19.03 -4.02
C ASP A 7 8.57 -18.47 -2.74
N LEU A 8 7.89 -17.53 -2.08
CA LEU A 8 8.26 -16.99 -0.76
C LEU A 8 7.78 -17.86 0.41
N GLN A 9 7.27 -19.07 0.14
CA GLN A 9 6.73 -20.03 1.12
C GLN A 9 5.51 -19.51 1.91
N ILE A 10 4.78 -18.55 1.34
CA ILE A 10 3.55 -18.01 1.91
C ILE A 10 2.36 -18.90 1.50
N ASP A 11 1.54 -19.35 2.45
CA ASP A 11 0.36 -20.16 2.17
C ASP A 11 -0.76 -19.32 1.51
N VAL A 12 -1.02 -19.59 0.23
CA VAL A 12 -2.07 -18.93 -0.56
C VAL A 12 -3.23 -19.86 -0.93
N LYS A 13 -3.29 -21.09 -0.39
CA LYS A 13 -4.28 -22.12 -0.80
C LYS A 13 -5.72 -21.63 -0.71
N LYS A 14 -6.05 -20.91 0.37
CA LYS A 14 -7.39 -20.33 0.59
C LYS A 14 -7.79 -19.38 -0.53
N HIS A 15 -6.85 -18.55 -1.00
CA HIS A 15 -7.08 -17.57 -2.05
C HIS A 15 -7.15 -18.21 -3.45
N LYS A 16 -6.41 -19.30 -3.69
CA LYS A 16 -6.51 -20.09 -4.94
C LYS A 16 -7.82 -20.87 -5.04
N ALA A 17 -8.46 -21.19 -3.91
CA ALA A 17 -9.70 -21.97 -3.87
C ALA A 17 -10.98 -21.15 -4.12
N GLU A 18 -10.91 -19.81 -4.10
CA GLU A 18 -12.04 -18.92 -4.41
C GLU A 18 -12.29 -18.85 -5.93
N ASN A 19 -13.56 -18.79 -6.36
CA ASN A 19 -13.92 -18.71 -7.79
C ASN A 19 -14.89 -17.54 -8.10
N PRO A 20 -14.48 -16.53 -8.88
CA PRO A 20 -13.10 -16.26 -9.27
C PRO A 20 -12.26 -15.89 -8.02
N PRO A 21 -10.95 -16.15 -8.01
CA PRO A 21 -10.10 -15.70 -6.92
C PRO A 21 -10.22 -14.19 -6.78
N LYS A 22 -10.75 -13.71 -5.65
CA LYS A 22 -10.94 -12.28 -5.44
C LYS A 22 -9.61 -11.68 -5.01
N PRO A 23 -9.01 -10.78 -5.81
CA PRO A 23 -7.74 -10.18 -5.43
C PRO A 23 -7.92 -9.12 -4.34
N GLU A 24 -9.13 -8.89 -3.80
CA GLU A 24 -9.50 -7.65 -3.11
C GLU A 24 -8.62 -7.32 -1.90
N PHE A 25 -8.08 -8.34 -1.23
CA PHE A 25 -7.18 -8.18 -0.09
C PHE A 25 -6.47 -9.51 0.18
N PHE A 26 -5.14 -9.48 0.25
CA PHE A 26 -4.35 -10.60 0.76
C PHE A 26 -3.59 -10.14 1.99
N GLN A 27 -3.78 -10.80 3.13
CA GLN A 27 -3.08 -10.48 4.36
C GLN A 27 -2.33 -11.72 4.83
N TYR A 28 -1.05 -11.52 5.14
CA TYR A 28 -0.18 -12.54 5.69
C TYR A 28 0.30 -12.14 7.08
N ASP A 29 0.25 -13.07 8.02
CA ASP A 29 0.70 -12.87 9.40
C ASP A 29 2.17 -13.27 9.51
N LEU A 30 3.03 -12.30 9.83
CA LEU A 30 4.46 -12.47 10.08
C LEU A 30 4.76 -12.61 11.58
N GLN A 31 3.76 -12.97 12.40
CA GLN A 31 3.78 -13.07 13.86
C GLN A 31 3.86 -11.70 14.56
N ASP A 32 4.88 -10.91 14.24
CA ASP A 32 5.11 -9.58 14.85
C ASP A 32 4.38 -8.45 14.10
N CYS A 33 4.01 -8.69 12.85
CA CYS A 33 3.26 -7.74 12.03
C CYS A 33 2.45 -8.46 10.96
N THR A 34 1.58 -7.72 10.29
CA THR A 34 0.83 -8.22 9.13
C THR A 34 1.37 -7.57 7.87
N PHE A 35 1.47 -8.37 6.81
CA PHE A 35 1.79 -7.92 5.48
C PHE A 35 0.53 -7.93 4.62
N ASP A 36 0.06 -6.74 4.25
CA ASP A 36 -1.14 -6.56 3.46
C ASP A 36 -0.78 -6.26 1.99
N LEU A 37 -1.31 -7.06 1.08
CA LEU A 37 -1.26 -6.88 -0.35
C LEU A 37 -2.57 -6.29 -0.84
N LEU A 38 -2.47 -5.03 -1.26
CA LEU A 38 -3.57 -4.24 -1.81
C LEU A 38 -3.35 -4.06 -3.32
N PRO A 39 -4.03 -4.82 -4.19
CA PRO A 39 -3.82 -4.71 -5.64
C PRO A 39 -4.51 -3.48 -6.25
N LYS A 40 -5.31 -2.75 -5.47
CA LYS A 40 -5.93 -1.50 -5.90
C LYS A 40 -5.70 -0.42 -4.86
N LEU A 41 -5.37 0.77 -5.37
CA LEU A 41 -5.40 1.99 -4.58
C LEU A 41 -6.81 2.57 -4.67
N ASN A 42 -7.41 2.87 -3.51
CA ASN A 42 -8.63 3.66 -3.44
C ASN A 42 -8.29 5.13 -3.67
N THR A 43 -8.00 5.49 -4.92
CA THR A 43 -7.75 6.88 -5.34
C THR A 43 -8.35 7.09 -6.72
N PRO A 44 -8.62 8.36 -7.12
CA PRO A 44 -8.99 8.65 -8.51
C PRO A 44 -7.90 8.32 -9.53
N ALA A 45 -6.62 8.27 -9.10
CA ALA A 45 -5.50 7.96 -9.98
C ALA A 45 -5.39 6.44 -10.22
N LYS A 46 -4.96 6.06 -11.42
CA LYS A 46 -4.62 4.66 -11.70
C LYS A 46 -3.36 4.27 -10.92
N PHE A 47 -3.25 3.00 -10.55
CA PHE A 47 -2.06 2.48 -9.83
C PHE A 47 -0.75 2.88 -10.51
N ILE A 48 -0.67 2.72 -11.84
CA ILE A 48 0.54 3.05 -12.59
C ILE A 48 0.93 4.53 -12.48
N GLU A 49 -0.05 5.44 -12.44
CA GLU A 49 0.21 6.87 -12.34
C GLU A 49 0.75 7.22 -10.95
N ALA A 50 0.17 6.63 -9.89
CA ALA A 50 0.67 6.79 -8.52
C ALA A 50 2.07 6.15 -8.36
N TYR A 51 2.30 5.00 -8.98
CA TYR A 51 3.59 4.31 -8.96
C TYR A 51 4.71 5.13 -9.63
N MET A 52 4.40 5.87 -10.71
CA MET A 52 5.39 6.77 -11.35
C MET A 52 5.78 7.96 -10.46
N ARG A 53 4.94 8.34 -9.49
CA ARG A 53 5.18 9.44 -8.53
C ARG A 53 5.68 8.95 -7.16
N ARG A 54 6.04 7.67 -7.06
CA ARG A 54 6.55 7.08 -5.82
C ARG A 54 7.85 7.76 -5.39
N GLU A 55 8.08 7.83 -4.09
CA GLU A 55 9.38 8.20 -3.54
C GLU A 55 10.19 6.90 -3.36
N VAL A 56 11.46 6.92 -3.77
CA VAL A 56 12.38 5.78 -3.65
C VAL A 56 13.49 6.16 -2.69
N PHE A 57 13.75 5.32 -1.70
CA PHE A 57 14.89 5.47 -0.81
C PHE A 57 15.64 4.15 -0.70
N THR A 58 16.95 4.24 -0.49
CA THR A 58 17.79 3.05 -0.28
C THR A 58 18.05 2.85 1.20
N ARG A 59 17.84 1.63 1.70
CA ARG A 59 18.20 1.25 3.07
C ARG A 59 18.87 -0.12 3.06
N ASN A 60 20.05 -0.22 3.66
CA ASN A 60 20.86 -1.45 3.69
C ASN A 60 21.10 -2.05 2.29
N GLY A 61 21.29 -1.21 1.27
CA GLY A 61 21.48 -1.65 -0.12
C GLY A 61 20.20 -2.11 -0.85
N VAL A 62 19.04 -2.03 -0.19
CA VAL A 62 17.74 -2.36 -0.80
C VAL A 62 17.00 -1.07 -1.18
N GLU A 63 16.56 -0.98 -2.43
CA GLU A 63 15.68 0.09 -2.89
C GLU A 63 14.25 -0.17 -2.43
N ILE A 64 13.71 0.77 -1.65
CA ILE A 64 12.35 0.72 -1.11
C ILE A 64 11.53 1.81 -1.77
N SER A 65 10.44 1.39 -2.41
CA SER A 65 9.47 2.27 -3.06
C SER A 65 8.30 2.54 -2.12
N VAL A 66 8.00 3.81 -1.87
CA VAL A 66 6.83 4.25 -1.09
C VAL A 66 5.94 5.17 -1.90
N ILE A 67 4.62 5.11 -1.67
CA ILE A 67 3.66 5.99 -2.32
C ILE A 67 4.02 7.46 -2.06
N GLY A 68 3.96 8.29 -3.10
CA GLY A 68 4.27 9.71 -2.98
C GLY A 68 3.28 10.43 -2.07
N TYR A 69 3.74 11.46 -1.36
CA TYR A 69 2.96 12.18 -0.34
C TYR A 69 1.55 12.59 -0.80
N ASN A 70 1.43 13.22 -1.97
CA ASN A 70 0.15 13.71 -2.47
C ASN A 70 -0.83 12.58 -2.79
N ASP A 71 -0.33 11.45 -3.29
CA ASP A 71 -1.17 10.28 -3.59
C ASP A 71 -1.58 9.55 -2.30
N LEU A 72 -0.71 9.53 -1.29
CA LEU A 72 -1.03 9.02 0.04
C LEU A 72 -2.18 9.80 0.69
N ILE A 73 -2.13 11.14 0.65
CA ILE A 73 -3.20 11.99 1.20
C ILE A 73 -4.52 11.74 0.47
N LYS A 74 -4.50 11.69 -0.87
CA LYS A 74 -5.70 11.38 -1.67
C LYS A 74 -6.27 9.99 -1.35
N HIS A 75 -5.42 9.00 -1.14
CA HIS A 75 -5.83 7.64 -0.77
C HIS A 75 -6.51 7.59 0.59
N LYS A 76 -5.89 8.21 1.59
CA LYS A 76 -6.43 8.30 2.95
C LYS A 76 -7.76 9.06 2.99
N LEU A 77 -7.88 10.15 2.25
CA LEU A 77 -9.13 10.92 2.13
C LEU A 77 -10.26 10.10 1.49
N ALA A 78 -9.95 9.30 0.46
CA ALA A 78 -10.93 8.49 -0.23
C ALA A 78 -11.45 7.32 0.63
N LEU A 79 -10.62 6.76 1.51
CA LEU A 79 -11.03 5.75 2.50
C LEU A 79 -11.84 6.36 3.65
N GLY A 80 -11.46 7.55 4.10
CA GLY A 80 -12.22 8.33 5.09
C GLY A 80 -12.34 7.68 6.48
N ARG A 81 -11.48 6.70 6.82
CA ARG A 81 -11.49 6.10 8.17
C ARG A 81 -11.06 7.15 9.19
N PRO A 82 -11.59 7.14 10.44
CA PRO A 82 -11.22 8.13 11.45
C PRO A 82 -9.71 8.28 11.65
N LYS A 83 -8.98 7.15 11.67
CA LYS A 83 -7.51 7.12 11.76
C LYS A 83 -6.81 7.73 10.54
N ASP A 84 -7.37 7.55 9.33
CA ASP A 84 -6.80 8.15 8.13
C ASP A 84 -6.89 9.67 8.16
N LEU A 85 -7.98 10.24 8.71
CA LEU A 85 -8.13 11.67 8.88
C LEU A 85 -7.14 12.24 9.90
N GLU A 86 -6.96 11.55 11.03
CA GLU A 86 -5.94 11.91 12.02
C GLU A 86 -4.52 11.88 11.43
N ASP A 87 -4.19 10.82 10.69
CA ASP A 87 -2.91 10.68 10.00
C ASP A 87 -2.67 11.83 9.02
N ILE A 88 -3.69 12.23 8.24
CA ILE A 88 -3.59 13.34 7.28
C ILE A 88 -3.24 14.66 8.01
N GLU A 89 -3.90 14.94 9.13
CA GLU A 89 -3.64 16.17 9.88
C GLU A 89 -2.22 16.19 10.47
N ASN A 90 -1.76 15.04 10.97
CA ASN A 90 -0.38 14.89 11.44
C ASN A 90 0.64 15.05 10.29
N LEU A 91 0.37 14.44 9.13
CA LEU A 91 1.22 14.54 7.95
C LEU A 91 1.34 15.99 7.45
N LYS A 92 0.22 16.73 7.39
CA LYS A 92 0.21 18.16 6.99
C LYS A 92 1.02 19.05 7.95
N ARG A 93 1.07 18.71 9.24
CA ARG A 93 1.90 19.42 10.23
C ARG A 93 3.39 19.21 10.00
N ILE A 94 3.80 18.00 9.62
CA ILE A 94 5.22 17.65 9.40
C ILE A 94 5.71 18.15 8.04
N LYS A 95 4.88 18.02 7.00
CA LYS A 95 5.20 18.43 5.62
C LYS A 95 4.10 19.38 5.10
N PRO A 96 4.20 20.69 5.41
CA PRO A 96 3.24 21.66 4.92
C PRO A 96 3.22 21.67 3.38
N PRO A 97 2.04 21.80 2.75
CA PRO A 97 1.99 21.94 1.30
C PRO A 97 2.71 23.23 0.88
N GLY A 98 3.81 23.11 0.12
CA GLY A 98 4.51 24.25 -0.48
C GLY A 98 5.99 24.43 -0.13
N ILE A 99 6.61 23.55 0.65
CA ILE A 99 8.07 23.57 0.88
C ILE A 99 8.67 22.35 0.15
N SER A 100 9.22 22.60 -1.04
CA SER A 100 10.15 21.72 -1.76
C SER A 100 11.51 22.37 -1.79
#